data_AF-A0A453I0E9-F1
#
_entry.id   AF-A0A453I0E9-F1
#
_cell.length_a   1.000
_cell.length_b   1.000
_cell.length_c   1.000
_cell.angle_alpha   90.00
_cell.angle_beta   90.00
_cell.angle_gamma   90.00
#
_symmetry.space_group_name_H-M   'P 1'
#
loop_
_entity.id
_entity.type
_entity.pdbx_description
1 polymer ?
#
loop_
_entity_poly.entity_id
_entity_poly.type
_entity_poly.pdbx_seq_one_letter_code
_entity_poly.pdbx_strand_id
1 'polypeptide(L)'
;SREQARQDPGNYFNLRMLTCPATEMVDGSGVLYFEQAFWRAPEKPFRQRFYMVKPCPKEMKCDVELSSYAIRDVEEYKNFCDRQKDQRPQPEEVIADIAEHLTTIHLSRCERGKRCLYEGSTPLGGFPNSWGGAAYCTSDLSIHKNGETHIWDKGFDDNGSQVGFLRFDLLCL
;
A
#
# COMPACT_ATOMS: atom_id res chain seq x y z
N SER A 1 8.45 8.09 7.17
CA SER A 1 8.98 7.39 8.37
C SER A 1 10.14 8.13 9.04
N ARG A 2 10.17 9.47 9.07
CA ARG A 2 11.33 10.24 9.57
C ARG A 2 11.71 9.91 11.02
N GLU A 3 10.72 9.80 11.89
CA GLU A 3 10.95 9.57 13.33
C GLU A 3 11.46 8.15 13.60
N GLN A 4 10.84 7.14 12.98
CA GLN A 4 11.28 5.75 13.07
C GLN A 4 12.73 5.59 12.59
N ALA A 5 13.06 6.14 11.43
CA ALA A 5 14.43 6.09 10.88
C ALA A 5 15.45 6.86 11.73
N ARG A 6 15.01 7.87 12.49
CA ARG A 6 15.88 8.58 13.45
C ARG A 6 16.13 7.74 14.71
N GLN A 7 15.11 7.02 15.17
CA GLN A 7 15.21 6.19 16.38
C GLN A 7 15.98 4.89 16.13
N ASP A 8 15.83 4.28 14.95
CA ASP A 8 16.49 3.04 14.57
C ASP A 8 17.01 3.09 13.12
N PRO A 9 18.10 3.85 12.88
CA PRO A 9 18.65 4.05 11.54
C PRO A 9 19.30 2.81 10.94
N GLY A 10 19.60 1.77 11.75
CA GLY A 10 20.19 0.52 11.28
C GLY A 10 19.17 -0.38 10.59
N ASN A 11 17.89 -0.28 10.96
CA ASN A 11 16.83 -1.13 10.44
C ASN A 11 15.81 -0.38 9.58
N TYR A 12 15.72 0.95 9.68
CA TYR A 12 14.70 1.73 8.98
C TYR A 12 15.26 2.89 8.17
N PHE A 13 14.85 2.97 6.91
CA PHE A 13 15.12 4.11 6.04
C PHE A 13 14.06 5.21 6.22
N ASN A 14 14.49 6.47 6.09
CA ASN A 14 13.55 7.59 6.01
C ASN A 14 12.94 7.66 4.61
N LEU A 15 11.68 7.26 4.52
CA LEU A 15 10.91 7.25 3.28
C LEU A 15 9.76 8.25 3.32
N ARG A 16 9.47 8.79 2.14
CA ARG A 16 8.24 9.52 1.82
C ARG A 16 7.23 8.51 1.27
N MET A 17 6.04 8.52 1.83
CA MET A 17 4.86 7.85 1.28
C MET A 17 3.87 8.94 0.89
N LEU A 18 3.25 8.82 -0.27
CA LEU A 18 2.22 9.74 -0.71
C LEU A 18 1.06 8.95 -1.30
N THR A 19 -0.15 9.34 -0.93
CA THR A 19 -1.38 8.73 -1.43
C THR A 19 -2.44 9.80 -1.65
N CYS A 20 -3.27 9.62 -2.68
CA CYS A 20 -4.41 10.48 -2.96
C CYS A 20 -5.44 9.75 -3.83
N PRO A 21 -6.71 10.20 -3.85
CA PRO A 21 -7.71 9.67 -4.75
C PRO A 21 -7.29 9.83 -6.22
N ALA A 22 -7.41 8.75 -6.99
CA ALA A 22 -7.17 8.73 -8.42
C ALA A 22 -8.49 8.67 -9.20
N THR A 23 -9.41 7.77 -8.81
CA THR A 23 -10.74 7.61 -9.44
C THR A 23 -11.69 6.80 -8.54
N GLU A 24 -12.91 6.58 -9.01
CA GLU A 24 -13.92 5.69 -8.42
C GLU A 24 -14.42 4.71 -9.49
N MET A 25 -14.55 3.43 -9.11
CA MET A 25 -15.09 2.38 -9.96
C MET A 25 -16.62 2.48 -10.02
N VAL A 26 -17.22 1.85 -11.04
CA VAL A 26 -18.69 1.84 -11.23
C VAL A 26 -19.43 1.18 -10.07
N ASP A 27 -18.79 0.26 -9.34
CA ASP A 27 -19.35 -0.40 -8.17
C ASP A 27 -19.18 0.40 -6.86
N GLY A 28 -18.65 1.63 -6.95
CA GLY A 28 -18.38 2.51 -5.80
C GLY A 28 -17.05 2.24 -5.11
N SER A 29 -16.21 1.33 -5.63
CA SER A 29 -14.86 1.12 -5.09
C SER A 29 -13.99 2.35 -5.35
N GLY A 30 -13.38 2.89 -4.31
CA GLY A 30 -12.43 4.00 -4.46
C GLY A 30 -11.07 3.49 -4.94
N VAL A 31 -10.44 4.20 -5.87
CA VAL A 31 -9.08 3.92 -6.32
C VAL A 31 -8.15 5.04 -5.85
N LEU A 32 -7.14 4.67 -5.08
CA LEU A 32 -6.08 5.57 -4.62
C LEU A 32 -4.81 5.30 -5.41
N TYR A 33 -4.14 6.36 -5.83
CA TYR A 33 -2.73 6.26 -6.22
C TYR A 33 -1.86 6.25 -4.97
N PHE A 34 -0.82 5.44 -4.98
CA PHE A 34 0.17 5.36 -3.91
C PHE A 34 1.58 5.31 -4.47
N GLU A 35 2.48 6.06 -3.85
CA GLU A 35 3.91 5.99 -4.12
C GLU A 35 4.77 5.97 -2.85
N GLN A 36 5.93 5.35 -2.97
CA GLN A 36 7.00 5.41 -1.99
C GLN A 36 8.32 5.79 -2.66
N ALA A 37 9.01 6.73 -2.03
CA ALA A 37 10.31 7.23 -2.45
C ALA A 37 11.24 7.38 -1.24
N PHE A 38 12.55 7.34 -1.48
CA PHE A 38 13.50 7.78 -0.45
C PHE A 38 13.32 9.27 -0.20
N TRP A 39 13.37 9.70 1.07
CA TRP A 39 13.21 11.11 1.42
C TRP A 39 14.17 12.05 0.66
N ARG A 40 15.37 11.55 0.33
CA ARG A 40 16.40 12.32 -0.40
C ARG A 40 16.21 12.38 -1.92
N ALA A 41 15.31 11.58 -2.47
CA ALA A 41 15.01 11.53 -3.90
C ALA A 41 13.50 11.32 -4.11
N PRO A 42 12.64 12.25 -3.62
CA PRO A 42 11.19 12.11 -3.70
C PRO A 42 10.69 11.99 -5.15
N GLU A 43 11.41 12.55 -6.12
CA GLU A 43 11.09 12.53 -7.55
C GLU A 43 11.36 11.18 -8.23
N LYS A 44 11.97 10.23 -7.51
CA LYS A 44 12.29 8.87 -7.99
C LYS A 44 11.63 7.82 -7.12
N PRO A 45 10.28 7.70 -7.18
CA PRO A 45 9.59 6.66 -6.42
C PRO A 45 10.04 5.28 -6.88
N PHE A 46 10.47 4.45 -5.93
CA PHE A 46 10.89 3.08 -6.20
C PHE A 46 9.70 2.10 -6.19
N ARG A 47 8.54 2.54 -5.70
CA ARG A 47 7.30 1.78 -5.70
C ARG A 47 6.13 2.71 -5.98
N GLN A 48 5.31 2.31 -6.94
CA GLN A 48 4.04 2.96 -7.26
C GLN A 48 2.96 1.88 -7.41
N ARG A 49 1.77 2.11 -6.89
CA ARG A 49 0.64 1.16 -6.88
C ARG A 49 -0.69 1.90 -7.02
N PHE A 50 -1.67 1.20 -7.57
CA PHE A 50 -3.06 1.54 -7.28
C PHE A 50 -3.57 0.71 -6.11
N TYR A 51 -4.26 1.35 -5.19
CA TYR A 51 -5.02 0.69 -4.14
C TYR A 51 -6.50 0.85 -4.42
N MET A 52 -7.20 -0.26 -4.57
CA MET A 52 -8.66 -0.29 -4.63
C MET A 52 -9.21 -0.56 -3.23
N VAL A 53 -10.10 0.30 -2.77
CA VAL A 53 -10.73 0.27 -1.45
C VAL A 53 -12.22 0.05 -1.62
N LYS A 54 -12.76 -1.00 -1.02
CA LYS A 54 -14.21 -1.27 -1.04
C LYS A 54 -14.67 -1.95 0.26
N PRO A 55 -15.96 -1.87 0.60
CA PRO A 55 -16.50 -2.65 1.70
C PRO A 55 -16.29 -4.15 1.49
N CYS A 56 -16.00 -4.90 2.55
CA CYS A 56 -15.97 -6.35 2.46
C CYS A 56 -17.35 -6.93 2.08
N PRO A 57 -17.40 -8.05 1.35
CA PRO A 57 -18.64 -8.81 1.16
C PRO A 57 -19.25 -9.21 2.51
N LYS A 58 -20.58 -9.26 2.60
CA LYS A 58 -21.31 -9.54 3.86
C LYS A 58 -21.00 -10.91 4.44
N GLU A 59 -20.53 -11.83 3.61
CA GLU A 59 -20.17 -13.20 3.96
C GLU A 59 -18.80 -13.28 4.63
N MET A 60 -17.97 -12.23 4.50
CA MET A 60 -16.63 -12.17 5.09
C MET A 60 -16.64 -11.43 6.43
N LYS A 61 -15.80 -11.89 7.36
CA LYS A 61 -15.60 -11.25 8.67
C LYS A 61 -14.55 -10.13 8.58
N CYS A 62 -14.84 -9.10 7.79
CA CYS A 62 -14.03 -7.88 7.69
C CYS A 62 -14.91 -6.67 7.35
N ASP A 63 -14.36 -5.46 7.51
CA ASP A 63 -15.07 -4.22 7.22
C ASP A 63 -14.69 -3.65 5.85
N VAL A 64 -13.39 -3.69 5.51
CA VAL A 64 -12.83 -3.09 4.30
C VAL A 64 -11.87 -4.06 3.61
N GLU A 65 -12.01 -4.19 2.31
CA GLU A 65 -11.05 -4.85 1.44
C GLU A 65 -10.15 -3.78 0.80
N LEU A 66 -8.84 -3.94 0.98
CA LEU A 66 -7.82 -3.13 0.33
C LEU A 66 -7.01 -4.01 -0.60
N SER A 67 -7.24 -3.86 -1.90
CA SER A 67 -6.52 -4.61 -2.94
C SER A 67 -5.49 -3.72 -3.62
N SER A 68 -4.28 -4.23 -3.83
CA SER A 68 -3.18 -3.51 -4.46
C SER A 68 -2.90 -4.04 -5.87
N TYR A 69 -2.62 -3.12 -6.78
CA TYR A 69 -2.44 -3.40 -8.20
C TYR A 69 -1.16 -2.74 -8.71
N ALA A 70 -0.52 -3.41 -9.66
CA ALA A 70 0.53 -2.82 -10.47
C ALA A 70 -0.04 -1.73 -11.38
N ILE A 71 0.83 -0.82 -11.81
CA ILE A 71 0.51 0.23 -12.78
C ILE A 71 1.23 -0.12 -14.07
N ARG A 72 0.52 -0.08 -15.20
CA ARG A 72 1.07 -0.44 -16.52
C ARG A 72 2.18 0.53 -16.95
N ASP A 73 1.92 1.83 -16.89
CA ASP A 73 2.89 2.88 -17.25
C ASP A 73 3.31 3.68 -16.00
N VAL A 74 4.24 3.14 -15.21
CA VAL A 74 4.70 3.80 -13.98
C VAL A 74 5.36 5.17 -14.20
N GLU A 75 5.80 5.50 -15.41
CA GLU A 75 6.45 6.78 -15.70
C GLU A 75 5.43 7.92 -15.74
N GLU A 76 4.28 7.69 -16.39
CA GLU A 76 3.19 8.66 -16.50
C GLU A 76 2.57 9.01 -15.14
N TYR A 77 2.71 8.13 -14.13
CA TYR A 77 2.12 8.33 -12.81
C TYR A 77 3.07 8.92 -11.77
N LYS A 78 4.33 9.21 -12.10
CA LYS A 78 5.28 9.77 -11.13
C LYS A 78 4.77 11.07 -10.50
N ASN A 79 4.85 11.15 -9.17
CA ASN A 79 4.40 12.31 -8.39
C ASN A 79 2.94 12.68 -8.69
N PHE A 80 2.08 11.70 -8.99
CA PHE A 80 0.68 11.91 -9.38
C PHE A 80 -0.06 12.85 -8.42
N CYS A 81 0.14 12.66 -7.11
CA CYS A 81 -0.54 13.46 -6.09
C CYS A 81 -0.05 14.90 -5.98
N ASP A 82 1.17 15.20 -6.44
CA ASP A 82 1.74 16.55 -6.44
C ASP A 82 1.30 17.37 -7.68
N ARG A 83 0.82 16.72 -8.75
CA ARG A 83 0.33 17.38 -9.97
C ARG A 83 -1.05 18.00 -9.78
N GLN A 84 -1.42 19.00 -10.57
CA GLN A 84 -2.81 19.49 -10.63
C GLN A 84 -3.73 18.43 -11.28
N LYS A 85 -5.02 18.43 -10.95
CA LYS A 85 -5.96 17.36 -11.37
C LYS A 85 -6.09 17.23 -12.90
N ASP A 86 -6.01 18.34 -13.61
CA ASP A 86 -6.07 18.45 -15.08
C ASP A 86 -4.76 18.01 -15.77
N GLN A 87 -3.67 17.85 -15.01
CA GLN A 87 -2.36 17.38 -15.49
C GLN A 87 -2.10 15.91 -15.14
N ARG A 88 -3.09 15.24 -14.56
CA ARG A 88 -3.04 13.82 -14.22
C ARG A 88 -3.75 13.01 -15.31
N PRO A 89 -3.38 11.73 -15.49
CA PRO A 89 -4.20 10.77 -16.23
C PRO A 89 -5.66 10.84 -15.78
N GLN A 90 -6.57 10.86 -16.75
CA GLN A 90 -8.00 10.96 -16.49
C GLN A 90 -8.54 9.65 -15.89
N PRO A 91 -9.70 9.68 -15.21
CA PRO A 91 -10.32 8.49 -14.62
C PRO A 91 -10.34 7.24 -15.50
N GLU A 92 -10.65 7.37 -16.78
CA GLU A 92 -10.72 6.26 -17.73
C GLU A 92 -9.33 5.67 -18.04
N GLU A 93 -8.31 6.52 -18.11
CA GLU A 93 -6.91 6.11 -18.29
C GLU A 93 -6.40 5.38 -17.04
N VAL A 94 -6.68 5.94 -15.86
CA VAL A 94 -6.37 5.30 -14.56
C VAL A 94 -6.94 3.88 -14.52
N ILE A 95 -8.21 3.70 -14.89
CA ILE A 95 -8.87 2.38 -14.90
C ILE A 95 -8.21 1.45 -15.92
N ALA A 96 -7.87 1.94 -17.11
CA ALA A 96 -7.22 1.15 -18.15
C ALA A 96 -5.79 0.71 -17.79
N ASP A 97 -5.11 1.49 -16.95
CA ASP A 97 -3.73 1.25 -16.49
C ASP A 97 -3.62 0.41 -15.21
N ILE A 98 -4.75 0.08 -14.57
CA ILE A 98 -4.77 -0.95 -13.52
C ILE A 98 -4.30 -2.27 -14.15
N ALA A 99 -3.15 -2.75 -13.69
CA ALA A 99 -2.53 -3.95 -14.22
C ALA A 99 -2.75 -5.14 -13.26
N GLU A 100 -1.72 -5.97 -13.09
CA GLU A 100 -1.77 -7.17 -12.27
C GLU A 100 -2.20 -6.89 -10.82
N HIS A 101 -3.11 -7.70 -10.31
CA HIS A 101 -3.44 -7.75 -8.88
C HIS A 101 -2.26 -8.33 -8.10
N LEU A 102 -1.85 -7.67 -7.03
CA LEU A 102 -0.67 -8.03 -6.26
C LEU A 102 -1.03 -8.60 -4.89
N THR A 103 -1.88 -7.90 -4.13
CA THR A 103 -2.28 -8.35 -2.78
C THR A 103 -3.68 -7.88 -2.44
N THR A 104 -4.31 -8.56 -1.49
CA THR A 104 -5.53 -8.08 -0.82
C THR A 104 -5.36 -8.18 0.69
N ILE A 105 -5.62 -7.08 1.38
CA ILE A 105 -5.67 -6.99 2.84
C ILE A 105 -7.12 -6.85 3.28
N HIS A 106 -7.53 -7.67 4.25
CA HIS A 106 -8.85 -7.57 4.86
C HIS A 106 -8.73 -6.82 6.18
N LEU A 107 -9.18 -5.57 6.19
CA LEU A 107 -9.14 -4.69 7.35
C LEU A 107 -10.43 -4.84 8.16
N SER A 108 -10.25 -4.94 9.48
CA SER A 108 -11.33 -4.89 10.45
C SER A 108 -11.11 -3.73 11.39
N ARG A 109 -12.21 -3.14 11.85
CA ARG A 109 -12.20 -2.08 12.85
C ARG A 109 -11.60 -2.63 14.14
N CYS A 110 -10.62 -1.92 14.68
CA CYS A 110 -10.00 -2.30 15.93
C CYS A 110 -11.00 -2.21 17.09
N GLU A 111 -10.89 -3.16 18.01
CA GLU A 111 -11.68 -3.17 19.24
C GLU A 111 -11.50 -1.89 20.07
N ARG A 112 -12.52 -1.58 20.88
CA ARG A 112 -12.48 -0.42 21.76
C ARG A 112 -11.31 -0.54 22.74
N GLY A 113 -10.47 0.50 22.79
CA GLY A 113 -9.28 0.54 23.64
C GLY A 113 -7.96 0.37 22.88
N LYS A 114 -7.96 -0.20 21.67
CA LYS A 114 -6.78 -0.23 20.80
C LYS A 114 -6.42 1.16 20.26
N ARG A 115 -5.13 1.37 19.94
CA ARG A 115 -4.63 2.61 19.33
C ARG A 115 -5.03 2.74 17.85
N CYS A 116 -5.17 1.61 17.16
CA CYS A 116 -5.61 1.56 15.78
C CYS A 116 -7.11 1.87 15.62
N LEU A 117 -7.48 2.35 14.43
CA LEU A 117 -8.82 2.43 13.88
C LEU A 117 -9.16 1.16 13.10
N TYR A 118 -8.24 0.73 12.23
CA TYR A 118 -8.34 -0.47 11.41
C TYR A 118 -7.03 -1.24 11.46
N GLU A 119 -7.11 -2.55 11.43
CA GLU A 119 -5.95 -3.44 11.28
C GLU A 119 -6.33 -4.65 10.44
N GLY A 120 -5.35 -5.21 9.76
CA GLY A 120 -5.55 -6.39 8.94
C GLY A 120 -4.28 -6.83 8.24
N SER A 121 -4.37 -8.00 7.61
CA SER A 121 -3.26 -8.59 6.88
C SER A 121 -3.76 -9.27 5.61
N THR A 122 -2.82 -9.63 4.74
CA THR A 122 -3.07 -10.64 3.71
C THR A 122 -3.50 -11.97 4.34
N PRO A 123 -4.29 -12.80 3.64
CA PRO A 123 -4.63 -14.16 4.08
C PRO A 123 -3.39 -15.04 4.34
N LEU A 124 -3.61 -16.16 5.03
CA LEU A 124 -2.56 -17.17 5.23
C LEU A 124 -2.01 -17.64 3.87
N GLY A 125 -0.69 -17.70 3.74
CA GLY A 125 -0.01 -18.04 2.48
C GLY A 125 0.27 -16.83 1.57
N GLY A 126 -0.32 -15.67 1.85
CA GLY A 126 -0.03 -14.43 1.13
C GLY A 126 -0.41 -14.49 -0.35
N PHE A 127 0.36 -13.80 -1.18
CA PHE A 127 0.17 -13.73 -2.64
C PHE A 127 1.47 -14.03 -3.37
N PRO A 128 1.42 -14.63 -4.58
CA PRO A 128 2.61 -14.91 -5.37
C PRO A 128 3.47 -13.67 -5.58
N ASN A 129 4.79 -13.83 -5.46
CA ASN A 129 5.74 -12.76 -5.71
C ASN A 129 7.06 -13.36 -6.17
N SER A 130 7.66 -12.85 -7.23
CA SER A 130 8.93 -13.35 -7.78
C SER A 130 10.10 -12.37 -7.59
N TRP A 131 9.93 -11.33 -6.77
CA TRP A 131 10.93 -10.28 -6.63
C TRP A 131 11.99 -10.66 -5.59
N GLY A 132 13.27 -10.49 -5.96
CA GLY A 132 14.39 -10.70 -5.02
C GLY A 132 14.50 -12.14 -4.49
N GLY A 133 14.05 -13.14 -5.26
CA GLY A 133 14.07 -14.55 -4.86
C GLY A 133 12.89 -14.97 -3.98
N ALA A 134 11.90 -14.11 -3.78
CA ALA A 134 10.64 -14.50 -3.16
C ALA A 134 9.85 -15.45 -4.08
N ALA A 135 9.00 -16.26 -3.45
CA ALA A 135 7.93 -17.05 -4.04
C ALA A 135 6.55 -16.47 -3.69
N TYR A 136 6.42 -15.88 -2.50
CA TYR A 136 5.21 -15.20 -2.06
C TYR A 136 5.53 -13.98 -1.19
N CYS A 137 4.53 -13.11 -1.02
CA CYS A 137 4.61 -11.96 -0.15
C CYS A 137 3.39 -11.87 0.78
N THR A 138 3.60 -11.27 1.94
CA THR A 138 2.54 -10.90 2.88
C THR A 138 2.59 -9.41 3.17
N SER A 139 1.46 -8.84 3.55
CA SER A 139 1.36 -7.44 3.93
C SER A 139 0.48 -7.30 5.17
N ASP A 140 0.95 -6.55 6.14
CA ASP A 140 0.20 -6.15 7.33
C ASP A 140 -0.02 -4.63 7.29
N LEU A 141 -1.25 -4.18 7.57
CA LEU A 141 -1.62 -2.77 7.58
C LEU A 141 -2.37 -2.44 8.86
N SER A 142 -2.01 -1.33 9.50
CA SER A 142 -2.83 -0.71 10.53
C SER A 142 -2.91 0.80 10.37
N ILE A 143 -4.12 1.34 10.52
CA ILE A 143 -4.42 2.77 10.46
C ILE A 143 -4.75 3.20 11.89
N HIS A 144 -4.10 4.25 12.40
CA HIS A 144 -4.22 4.70 13.78
C HIS A 144 -5.00 5.99 13.92
N LYS A 145 -5.50 6.22 15.14
CA LYS A 145 -6.38 7.36 15.47
C LYS A 145 -5.68 8.71 15.35
N ASN A 146 -4.37 8.73 15.48
CA ASN A 146 -3.50 9.90 15.30
C ASN A 146 -3.08 10.10 13.83
N GLY A 147 -3.69 9.38 12.89
CA GLY A 147 -3.37 9.42 11.46
C GLY A 147 -2.29 8.42 11.03
N GLU A 148 -1.50 7.87 11.96
CA GLU A 148 -0.40 6.97 11.63
C GLU A 148 -0.86 5.76 10.82
N THR A 149 -0.07 5.36 9.84
CA THR A 149 -0.36 4.23 8.96
C THR A 149 0.85 3.30 8.91
N HIS A 150 0.76 2.15 9.58
CA HIS A 150 1.85 1.20 9.64
C HIS A 150 1.65 0.16 8.54
N ILE A 151 2.67 -0.06 7.71
CA ILE A 151 2.63 -0.99 6.58
C ILE A 151 3.85 -1.87 6.64
N TRP A 152 3.65 -3.18 6.69
CA TRP A 152 4.73 -4.15 6.69
C TRP A 152 4.56 -5.15 5.57
N ASP A 153 5.31 -4.95 4.48
CA ASP A 153 5.40 -5.90 3.39
C ASP A 153 6.59 -6.84 3.62
N LYS A 154 6.40 -8.14 3.39
CA LYS A 154 7.42 -9.18 3.55
C LYS A 154 7.40 -10.11 2.33
N GLY A 155 8.57 -10.54 1.88
CA GLY A 155 8.72 -11.51 0.80
C GLY A 155 9.45 -12.74 1.31
N PHE A 156 8.95 -13.91 0.95
CA PHE A 156 9.41 -15.21 1.44
C PHE A 156 9.72 -16.12 0.27
N ASP A 157 10.76 -16.93 0.40
CA ASP A 157 11.07 -18.01 -0.56
C ASP A 157 10.16 -19.23 -0.39
N ASP A 158 10.36 -20.24 -1.23
CA ASP A 158 9.61 -21.50 -1.20
C ASP A 158 9.76 -22.29 0.12
N ASN A 159 10.83 -22.01 0.90
CA ASN A 159 11.07 -22.63 2.20
C ASN A 159 10.43 -21.83 3.35
N GLY A 160 9.77 -20.71 3.06
CA GLY A 160 9.19 -19.81 4.06
C GLY A 160 10.21 -18.93 4.78
N SER A 161 11.44 -18.84 4.29
CA SER A 161 12.44 -17.92 4.81
C SER A 161 12.21 -16.53 4.22
N GLN A 162 12.29 -15.49 5.06
CA GLN A 162 12.18 -14.13 4.57
C GLN A 162 13.44 -13.77 3.76
N VAL A 163 13.28 -13.55 2.46
CA VAL A 163 14.37 -13.24 1.51
C VAL A 163 14.42 -11.76 1.14
N GLY A 164 13.39 -11.00 1.52
CA GLY A 164 13.37 -9.57 1.31
C GLY A 164 12.09 -8.89 1.80
N PHE A 165 11.90 -7.69 1.28
CA PHE A 165 10.84 -6.70 1.56
C PHE A 165 10.93 -5.93 2.88
N LEU A 166 10.30 -4.75 2.79
CA LEU A 166 10.54 -3.60 3.63
C LEU A 166 9.64 -3.60 4.87
N ARG A 167 10.26 -3.51 6.05
CA ARG A 167 9.58 -3.27 7.31
C ARG A 167 9.38 -1.77 7.51
N PHE A 168 8.13 -1.31 7.67
CA PHE A 168 7.86 0.09 8.02
C PHE A 168 6.80 0.22 9.11
N ASP A 169 7.04 1.18 10.02
CA ASP A 169 5.95 1.89 10.69
C ASP A 169 5.96 3.30 10.08
N LEU A 170 4.85 3.74 9.47
CA LEU A 170 4.77 5.09 8.93
C LEU A 170 3.83 5.96 9.76
N LEU A 171 4.31 7.15 10.15
CA LEU A 171 3.43 8.28 10.43
C LEU A 171 2.83 8.77 9.10
N CYS A 172 1.51 8.80 9.00
CA CYS A 172 0.78 9.62 8.03
C CYS A 172 0.05 10.71 8.83
N LEU A 173 0.47 11.96 8.69
CA LEU A 173 -0.29 13.21 8.76
C LEU A 173 0.70 14.36 8.56
#